data_AF-A0A2H0N8C2-F1
#
_entry.id   AF-A0A2H0N8C2-F1
#
_cell.length_a   1.000
_cell.length_b   1.000
_cell.length_c   1.000
_cell.angle_alpha   90.00
_cell.angle_beta   90.00
_cell.angle_gamma   90.00
#
_symmetry.space_group_name_H-M   'P 1'
#
loop_
_entity.id
_entity.type
_entity.pdbx_description
1 polymer ?
#
loop_
_entity_poly.entity_id
_entity_poly.type
_entity_poly.pdbx_seq_one_letter_code
_entity_poly.pdbx_strand_id
1 'polypeptide(L)'
;MFDVFSDTKDLSIFEKVFALNFVTLKDNAEWALGVVTGDNKKFISGSKVKGSEPILTGKDIKRFITKEAENFIVFEPKLFQQVAPEEKYRAKEKLLYKFISKELVMAYDANQTLTLNSANILIPTVPDYPIKTILALFNSTLYQSINLFIKRSSGR
;
A
#
# COMPACT_ATOMS: atom_id res chain seq x y z
N MET A 1 -9.94 25.28 14.58
CA MET A 1 -9.71 24.20 15.56
C MET A 1 -8.23 24.30 15.94
N PHE A 2 -7.93 24.72 17.17
CA PHE A 2 -6.58 25.03 17.63
C PHE A 2 -5.80 23.73 17.88
N ASP A 3 -4.62 23.59 17.28
CA ASP A 3 -3.74 22.43 17.39
C ASP A 3 -2.73 22.67 18.52
N VAL A 4 -3.01 22.12 19.72
CA VAL A 4 -2.28 22.41 20.97
C VAL A 4 -1.31 21.29 21.37
N PHE A 5 -1.03 20.29 20.52
CA PHE A 5 -0.17 19.16 20.91
C PHE A 5 0.70 18.60 19.77
N SER A 6 1.44 19.47 19.07
CA SER A 6 2.77 19.06 18.59
C SER A 6 3.75 19.67 19.58
N ASP A 7 4.39 18.84 20.41
CA ASP A 7 5.43 19.34 21.31
C ASP A 7 6.45 20.10 20.45
N THR A 8 6.94 21.25 20.93
CA THR A 8 8.01 22.04 20.27
C THR A 8 9.18 21.18 19.78
N LYS A 9 9.41 20.06 20.50
CA LYS A 9 10.38 19.03 20.14
C LYS A 9 10.06 18.30 18.84
N ASP A 10 8.81 17.90 18.60
CA ASP A 10 8.40 17.18 17.38
C ASP A 10 8.57 18.06 16.14
N LEU A 11 8.19 19.35 16.25
CA LEU A 11 8.40 20.33 15.18
C LEU A 11 9.88 20.46 14.82
N SER A 12 10.77 20.56 15.82
CA SER A 12 12.22 20.66 15.58
C SER A 12 12.80 19.41 14.89
N ILE A 13 12.21 18.23 15.11
CA ILE A 13 12.60 17.00 14.43
C ILE A 13 12.16 17.06 12.97
N PHE A 14 10.91 17.44 12.70
CA PHE A 14 10.40 17.54 11.34
C PHE A 14 11.15 18.59 10.52
N GLU A 15 11.45 19.75 11.10
CA GLU A 15 12.29 20.78 10.46
C GLU A 15 13.65 20.22 10.02
N LYS A 16 14.33 19.46 10.90
CA LYS A 16 15.60 18.82 10.56
C LYS A 16 15.46 17.79 9.46
N VAL A 17 14.40 16.98 9.47
CA VAL A 17 14.15 15.97 8.44
C VAL A 17 13.87 16.61 7.08
N PHE A 18 13.01 17.63 7.03
CA PHE A 18 12.65 18.32 5.80
C PHE A 18 13.74 19.27 5.28
N ALA A 19 14.73 19.63 6.11
CA ALA A 19 15.92 20.35 5.69
C ALA A 19 16.94 19.48 4.96
N LEU A 20 16.86 18.14 5.07
CA LEU A 20 17.69 17.22 4.31
C LEU A 20 17.20 17.14 2.86
N ASN A 21 18.11 16.85 1.93
CA ASN A 21 17.71 16.50 0.57
C ASN A 21 16.91 15.20 0.59
N PHE A 22 15.73 15.22 -0.02
CA PHE A 22 14.86 14.05 -0.14
C PHE A 22 14.35 13.89 -1.57
N VAL A 23 14.04 12.64 -1.91
CA VAL A 23 13.31 12.28 -3.13
C VAL A 23 11.88 11.90 -2.75
N THR A 24 10.94 12.19 -3.65
CA THR A 24 9.53 11.86 -3.42
C THR A 24 9.08 10.74 -4.34
N LEU A 25 8.03 10.01 -3.97
CA LEU A 25 7.39 9.04 -4.85
C LEU A 25 6.65 9.69 -6.03
N LYS A 26 6.41 11.00 -6.00
CA LYS A 26 5.86 11.73 -7.15
C LYS A 26 6.86 11.57 -8.30
N ASP A 27 6.35 11.12 -9.44
CA ASP A 27 7.12 10.86 -10.67
C ASP A 27 8.21 9.76 -10.54
N ASN A 28 8.32 9.10 -9.37
CA ASN A 28 9.28 8.02 -9.07
C ASN A 28 8.58 6.75 -8.56
N ALA A 29 7.31 6.59 -8.87
CA ALA A 29 6.55 5.40 -8.56
C ALA A 29 5.30 5.26 -9.41
N GLU A 30 4.91 4.02 -9.66
CA GLU A 30 3.60 3.70 -10.20
C GLU A 30 2.65 3.23 -9.11
N TRP A 31 1.37 3.58 -9.27
CA TRP A 31 0.30 3.19 -8.36
C TRP A 31 -0.73 2.34 -9.11
N ALA A 32 -1.30 1.37 -8.40
CA ALA A 32 -2.39 0.55 -8.90
C ALA A 32 -3.45 0.32 -7.81
N LEU A 33 -4.71 0.43 -8.21
CA LEU A 33 -5.84 0.04 -7.38
C LEU A 33 -5.90 -1.49 -7.32
N GLY A 34 -6.20 -2.05 -6.14
CA GLY A 34 -6.62 -3.45 -6.05
C GLY A 34 -7.90 -3.70 -6.87
N VAL A 35 -8.18 -4.94 -7.20
CA VAL A 35 -9.38 -5.34 -7.97
C VAL A 35 -10.64 -4.85 -7.26
N VAL A 36 -11.51 -4.15 -8.01
CA VAL A 36 -12.87 -3.80 -7.60
C VAL A 36 -13.80 -4.74 -8.37
N THR A 37 -14.27 -5.79 -7.71
CA THR A 37 -15.10 -6.81 -8.36
C THR A 37 -16.52 -6.31 -8.68
N GLY A 38 -17.02 -5.34 -7.92
CA GLY A 38 -18.43 -4.91 -7.94
C GLY A 38 -19.36 -5.82 -7.12
N ASP A 39 -19.02 -7.10 -6.96
CA ASP A 39 -19.72 -8.06 -6.10
C ASP A 39 -18.75 -9.13 -5.57
N ASN A 40 -18.19 -8.90 -4.38
CA ASN A 40 -17.27 -9.85 -3.77
C ASN A 40 -17.92 -11.22 -3.48
N LYS A 41 -19.23 -11.27 -3.21
CA LYS A 41 -19.91 -12.55 -2.91
C LYS A 41 -19.94 -13.47 -4.14
N LYS A 42 -20.02 -12.88 -5.33
CA LYS A 42 -20.03 -13.60 -6.59
C LYS A 42 -18.64 -14.09 -7.00
N PHE A 43 -17.61 -13.26 -6.82
CA PHE A 43 -16.29 -13.51 -7.42
C PHE A 43 -15.22 -14.04 -6.48
N ILE A 44 -15.40 -13.90 -5.16
CA ILE A 44 -14.40 -14.30 -4.16
C ILE A 44 -14.84 -15.59 -3.47
N SER A 45 -13.93 -16.55 -3.43
CA SER A 45 -14.13 -17.85 -2.79
C SER A 45 -13.15 -18.05 -1.65
N GLY A 46 -13.60 -18.65 -0.54
CA GLY A 46 -12.74 -19.12 0.54
C GLY A 46 -12.01 -20.44 0.23
N SER A 47 -12.37 -21.08 -0.89
CA SER A 47 -11.78 -22.35 -1.34
C SER A 47 -11.14 -22.18 -2.71
N LYS A 48 -9.93 -22.71 -2.86
CA LYS A 48 -9.23 -22.75 -4.14
C LYS A 48 -10.00 -23.65 -5.12
N VAL A 49 -10.35 -23.10 -6.27
CA VAL A 49 -11.00 -23.81 -7.39
C VAL A 49 -10.07 -23.82 -8.61
N LYS A 50 -10.39 -24.65 -9.62
CA LYS A 50 -9.60 -24.72 -10.86
C LYS A 50 -9.55 -23.34 -11.53
N GLY A 51 -8.35 -22.88 -11.87
CA GLY A 51 -8.13 -21.59 -12.52
C GLY A 51 -8.16 -20.38 -11.57
N SER A 52 -8.45 -20.57 -10.28
CA SER A 52 -8.35 -19.49 -9.30
C SER A 52 -6.93 -19.30 -8.79
N GLU A 53 -6.60 -18.06 -8.45
CA GLU A 53 -5.34 -17.67 -7.82
C GLU A 53 -5.59 -16.92 -6.49
N PRO A 54 -4.59 -16.85 -5.60
CA PRO A 54 -4.68 -16.10 -4.35
C PRO A 54 -5.01 -14.62 -4.56
N ILE A 55 -5.89 -14.08 -3.72
CA ILE A 55 -6.16 -12.64 -3.67
C ILE A 55 -6.17 -12.16 -2.22
N LEU A 56 -5.42 -11.09 -1.96
CA LEU A 56 -5.27 -10.52 -0.62
C LEU A 56 -6.24 -9.36 -0.39
N THR A 57 -6.66 -9.21 0.86
CA THR A 57 -7.45 -8.08 1.35
C THR A 57 -6.60 -7.17 2.24
N GLY A 58 -7.12 -5.99 2.56
CA GLY A 58 -6.48 -5.10 3.54
C GLY A 58 -6.29 -5.72 4.93
N LYS A 59 -7.00 -6.80 5.28
CA LYS A 59 -6.79 -7.51 6.55
C LYS A 59 -5.54 -8.39 6.54
N ASP A 60 -5.11 -8.78 5.34
CA ASP A 60 -4.01 -9.69 5.09
C ASP A 60 -2.67 -8.96 5.02
N ILE A 61 -2.69 -7.66 4.75
CA ILE A 61 -1.50 -6.80 4.77
C ILE A 61 -1.11 -6.52 6.23
N LYS A 62 0.09 -6.95 6.62
CA LYS A 62 0.76 -6.62 7.88
C LYS A 62 1.98 -5.75 7.61
N ARG A 63 2.59 -5.23 8.67
CA ARG A 63 3.86 -4.52 8.54
C ARG A 63 4.87 -5.49 7.94
N PHE A 64 5.52 -5.09 6.85
CA PHE A 64 6.55 -5.81 6.10
C PHE A 64 6.08 -7.03 5.30
N ILE A 65 5.11 -7.79 5.81
CA ILE A 65 4.70 -9.09 5.23
C ILE A 65 3.19 -9.18 5.01
N THR A 66 2.78 -10.13 4.19
CA THR A 66 1.38 -10.53 4.02
C THR A 66 1.09 -11.79 4.85
N LYS A 67 -0.17 -11.95 5.25
CA LYS A 67 -0.69 -13.26 5.64
C LYS A 67 -0.77 -14.19 4.42
N GLU A 68 -0.92 -15.47 4.68
CA GLU A 68 -1.38 -16.41 3.67
C GLU A 68 -2.78 -16.01 3.20
N ALA A 69 -3.05 -16.19 1.90
CA ALA A 69 -4.33 -15.84 1.32
C ALA A 69 -5.39 -16.89 1.69
N GLU A 70 -6.46 -16.43 2.32
CA GLU A 70 -7.66 -17.23 2.59
C GLU A 70 -8.72 -17.06 1.50
N ASN A 71 -8.48 -16.16 0.53
CA ASN A 71 -9.41 -15.82 -0.53
C ASN A 71 -8.79 -16.11 -1.90
N PHE A 72 -9.63 -16.56 -2.82
CA PHE A 72 -9.25 -16.93 -4.19
C PHE A 72 -10.22 -16.29 -5.19
N ILE A 73 -9.69 -16.00 -6.39
CA ILE A 73 -10.44 -15.40 -7.50
C ILE A 73 -10.03 -16.08 -8.81
N VAL A 74 -10.99 -16.29 -9.71
CA VAL A 74 -10.67 -16.55 -11.13
C VAL A 74 -10.53 -15.19 -11.80
N PHE A 75 -9.30 -14.82 -12.19
CA PHE A 75 -9.01 -13.48 -12.65
C PHE A 75 -9.49 -13.25 -14.08
N GLU A 76 -10.68 -12.67 -14.21
CA GLU A 76 -11.30 -12.29 -15.49
C GLU A 76 -11.61 -10.78 -15.50
N PRO A 77 -10.62 -9.91 -15.80
CA PRO A 77 -10.73 -8.45 -15.64
C PRO A 77 -11.96 -7.81 -16.27
N LYS A 78 -12.40 -8.35 -17.41
CA LYS A 78 -13.57 -7.87 -18.16
C LYS A 78 -14.89 -7.99 -17.39
N LEU A 79 -14.95 -8.84 -16.37
CA LEU A 79 -16.14 -9.06 -15.54
C LEU A 79 -16.18 -8.18 -14.29
N PHE A 80 -15.10 -7.48 -13.97
CA PHE A 80 -14.97 -6.70 -12.75
C PHE A 80 -15.33 -5.23 -12.98
N GLN A 81 -15.80 -4.55 -11.95
CA GLN A 81 -16.19 -3.14 -12.02
C GLN A 81 -15.00 -2.22 -12.35
N GLN A 82 -13.83 -2.47 -11.76
CA GLN A 82 -12.63 -1.69 -12.04
C GLN A 82 -11.39 -2.53 -11.77
N VAL A 83 -10.43 -2.48 -12.70
CA VAL A 83 -9.18 -3.24 -12.65
C VAL A 83 -8.08 -2.33 -13.18
N ALA A 84 -6.93 -2.32 -12.51
CA ALA A 84 -5.72 -1.67 -13.03
C ALA A 84 -5.14 -2.49 -14.19
N PRO A 85 -4.23 -1.93 -15.00
CA PRO A 85 -3.50 -2.72 -16.00
C PRO A 85 -2.85 -3.96 -15.37
N GLU A 86 -2.96 -5.11 -16.05
CA GLU A 86 -2.60 -6.42 -15.49
C GLU A 86 -1.12 -6.48 -15.09
N GLU A 87 -0.25 -5.84 -15.87
CA GLU A 87 1.19 -5.76 -15.63
C GLU A 87 1.54 -5.20 -14.25
N LYS A 88 0.67 -4.36 -13.65
CA LYS A 88 0.89 -3.83 -12.30
C LYS A 88 0.65 -4.88 -11.21
N TYR A 89 -0.33 -5.76 -11.40
CA TYR A 89 -0.50 -6.93 -10.53
C TYR A 89 0.63 -7.93 -10.72
N ARG A 90 1.15 -8.05 -11.94
CA ARG A 90 2.23 -8.97 -12.30
C ARG A 90 3.64 -8.37 -12.17
N ALA A 91 3.79 -7.21 -11.56
CA ALA A 91 5.11 -6.63 -11.28
C ALA A 91 5.94 -7.62 -10.44
N LYS A 92 7.22 -7.80 -10.82
CA LYS A 92 8.15 -8.75 -10.20
C LYS A 92 8.37 -8.48 -8.71
N GLU A 93 8.48 -7.20 -8.36
CA GLU A 93 8.52 -6.71 -7.00
C GLU A 93 7.56 -5.54 -6.88
N LYS A 94 6.75 -5.52 -5.82
CA LYS A 94 5.86 -4.41 -5.50
C LYS A 94 5.60 -4.33 -4.01
N LEU A 95 5.11 -3.17 -3.57
CA LEU A 95 4.60 -2.96 -2.22
C LEU A 95 3.08 -3.01 -2.24
N LEU A 96 2.51 -3.74 -1.29
CA LEU A 96 1.08 -3.78 -1.02
C LEU A 96 0.79 -2.92 0.20
N TYR A 97 -0.20 -2.05 0.15
CA TYR A 97 -0.54 -1.19 1.28
C TYR A 97 -2.04 -1.19 1.59
N LYS A 98 -2.39 -1.04 2.86
CA LYS A 98 -3.79 -0.92 3.28
C LYS A 98 -4.37 0.40 2.78
N PHE A 99 -5.46 0.33 2.01
CA PHE A 99 -6.09 1.54 1.48
C PHE A 99 -6.73 2.38 2.60
N ILE A 100 -7.41 1.72 3.53
CA ILE A 100 -8.00 2.36 4.72
C ILE A 100 -7.27 1.85 5.96
N SER A 101 -6.53 2.74 6.60
CA SER A 101 -5.77 2.45 7.83
C SER A 101 -5.45 3.74 8.58
N LYS A 102 -5.42 3.66 9.92
CA LYS A 102 -4.96 4.75 10.79
C LYS A 102 -3.45 4.98 10.66
N GLU A 103 -2.73 3.93 10.30
CA GLU A 103 -1.27 3.89 10.19
C GLU A 103 -0.87 3.47 8.77
N LEU A 104 0.33 3.88 8.34
CA LEU A 104 0.96 3.32 7.16
C LEU A 104 1.31 1.86 7.44
N VAL A 105 0.74 0.94 6.66
CA VAL A 105 1.02 -0.49 6.75
C VAL A 105 1.28 -0.97 5.34
N MET A 106 2.53 -1.35 5.08
CA MET A 106 2.96 -1.85 3.78
C MET A 106 3.62 -3.22 3.93
N ALA A 107 3.40 -4.08 2.96
CA ALA A 107 4.02 -5.39 2.82
C ALA A 107 4.77 -5.49 1.49
N TYR A 108 5.82 -6.29 1.47
CA TYR A 108 6.56 -6.61 0.25
C TYR A 108 5.94 -7.84 -0.44
N ASP A 109 5.73 -7.75 -1.75
CA ASP A 109 5.28 -8.84 -2.59
C ASP A 109 6.22 -9.05 -3.76
N ALA A 110 6.70 -10.29 -3.91
CA ALA A 110 7.44 -10.77 -5.08
C ALA A 110 6.76 -11.98 -5.74
N ASN A 111 5.52 -12.28 -5.34
CA ASN A 111 4.77 -13.44 -5.81
C ASN A 111 3.73 -13.06 -6.89
N GLN A 112 3.75 -11.82 -7.37
CA GLN A 112 2.78 -11.32 -8.35
C GLN A 112 1.32 -11.42 -7.88
N THR A 113 1.11 -11.30 -6.56
CA THR A 113 -0.17 -11.57 -5.90
C THR A 113 -1.22 -10.52 -6.25
N LEU A 114 -2.47 -10.96 -6.48
CA LEU A 114 -3.61 -10.06 -6.62
C LEU A 114 -4.04 -9.47 -5.28
N THR A 115 -4.65 -8.28 -5.32
CA THR A 115 -5.29 -7.67 -4.15
C THR A 115 -6.70 -7.19 -4.49
N LEU A 116 -7.60 -7.17 -3.51
CA LEU A 116 -8.84 -6.39 -3.58
C LEU A 116 -8.56 -4.92 -3.24
N ASN A 117 -9.43 -3.99 -3.66
CA ASN A 117 -9.29 -2.54 -3.42
C ASN A 117 -9.16 -2.08 -1.95
N SER A 118 -9.29 -2.99 -0.97
CA SER A 118 -8.91 -2.73 0.43
C SER A 118 -7.39 -2.78 0.66
N ALA A 119 -6.62 -3.32 -0.29
CA ALA A 119 -5.17 -3.31 -0.37
C ALA A 119 -4.73 -2.90 -1.79
N ASN A 120 -3.93 -1.85 -1.90
CA ASN A 120 -3.49 -1.30 -3.17
C ASN A 120 -2.00 -1.51 -3.40
N ILE A 121 -1.54 -1.19 -4.61
CA ILE A 121 -0.20 -1.46 -5.09
C ILE A 121 0.58 -0.16 -5.27
N LEU A 122 1.82 -0.20 -4.81
CA LEU A 122 2.87 0.78 -5.07
C LEU A 122 4.06 0.04 -5.71
N ILE A 123 4.53 0.51 -6.86
CA ILE A 123 5.72 0.01 -7.54
C ILE A 123 6.73 1.16 -7.59
N PRO A 124 7.68 1.24 -6.64
CA PRO A 124 8.65 2.31 -6.63
C PRO A 124 9.66 2.18 -7.77
N THR A 125 10.01 3.30 -8.38
CA THR A 125 11.05 3.41 -9.43
C THR A 125 12.13 4.41 -9.05
N VAL A 126 12.27 4.69 -7.74
CA VAL A 126 13.27 5.62 -7.20
C VAL A 126 14.67 5.05 -7.45
N PRO A 127 15.54 5.76 -8.20
CA PRO A 127 16.91 5.33 -8.44
C PRO A 127 17.69 5.15 -7.13
N ASP A 128 18.61 4.19 -7.08
CA ASP A 128 19.53 3.96 -5.95
C ASP A 128 18.89 3.54 -4.61
N TYR A 129 17.56 3.43 -4.53
CA TYR A 129 16.87 2.95 -3.34
C TYR A 129 16.23 1.58 -3.57
N PRO A 130 16.75 0.50 -2.92
CA PRO A 130 16.08 -0.79 -2.93
C PRO A 130 14.64 -0.69 -2.42
N ILE A 131 13.70 -1.39 -3.06
CA ILE A 131 12.28 -1.40 -2.65
C ILE A 131 12.09 -1.76 -1.17
N LYS A 132 12.95 -2.62 -0.61
CA LYS A 132 12.94 -3.00 0.81
C LYS A 132 13.34 -1.84 1.75
N THR A 133 14.18 -0.90 1.29
CA THR A 133 14.46 0.34 2.02
C THR A 133 13.22 1.20 2.10
N ILE A 134 12.50 1.34 0.99
CA ILE A 134 11.24 2.09 0.91
C ILE A 134 10.19 1.45 1.83
N LEU A 135 10.04 0.11 1.79
CA LEU A 135 9.21 -0.65 2.72
C LEU A 135 9.53 -0.35 4.19
N ALA A 136 10.83 -0.34 4.53
CA ALA A 136 11.28 -0.11 5.90
C ALA A 136 10.95 1.30 6.37
N LEU A 137 11.20 2.30 5.52
CA LEU A 137 10.85 3.69 5.80
C LEU A 137 9.35 3.83 6.04
N PHE A 138 8.49 3.37 5.15
CA PHE A 138 7.03 3.51 5.32
C PHE A 138 6.44 2.75 6.53
N ASN A 139 7.11 1.69 6.99
CA ASN A 139 6.73 1.00 8.22
C ASN A 139 7.40 1.54 9.49
N SER A 140 8.32 2.52 9.39
CA SER A 140 9.05 3.11 10.52
C SER A 140 8.21 4.10 11.32
N THR A 141 8.55 4.27 12.60
CA THR A 141 7.91 5.27 13.48
C THR A 141 8.04 6.69 12.95
N LEU A 142 9.20 7.05 12.39
CA LEU A 142 9.44 8.37 11.81
C LEU A 142 8.42 8.68 10.70
N TYR A 143 8.22 7.77 9.75
CA TYR A 143 7.25 7.98 8.66
C TYR A 143 5.80 7.92 9.15
N GLN A 144 5.48 7.16 10.22
CA GLN A 144 4.17 7.26 10.86
C GLN A 144 3.94 8.68 11.39
N SER A 145 4.92 9.24 12.10
CA SER A 145 4.84 10.59 12.66
C SER A 145 4.75 11.65 11.57
N ILE A 146 5.54 11.54 10.50
CA ILE A 146 5.46 12.44 9.33
C ILE A 146 4.07 12.38 8.68
N ASN A 147 3.53 11.17 8.47
CA ASN A 147 2.19 11.00 7.89
C ASN A 147 1.09 11.63 8.77
N LEU A 148 1.19 11.50 10.09
CA LEU A 148 0.27 12.16 11.03
C LEU A 148 0.41 13.69 11.00
N PHE A 149 1.64 14.20 10.97
CA PHE A 149 1.92 15.63 10.88
C PHE A 149 1.31 16.23 9.60
N ILE A 150 1.59 15.63 8.43
CA ILE A 150 1.07 16.11 7.14
C ILE A 150 -0.47 16.10 7.11
N LYS A 151 -1.11 15.04 7.60
CA LYS A 151 -2.58 14.95 7.66
C LYS A 151 -3.18 16.13 8.43
N ARG A 152 -2.68 16.37 9.65
CA ARG A 152 -3.10 17.48 10.51
C ARG A 152 -2.89 18.85 9.85
N SER A 153 -1.72 19.08 9.25
CA SER A 153 -1.43 20.35 8.56
C SER A 153 -2.27 20.56 7.30
N SER A 154 -2.69 19.49 6.63
CA SER A 154 -3.49 19.55 5.40
C SER A 154 -5.01 19.66 5.63
N GLY A 155 -5.46 19.64 6.89
CA GLY A 155 -6.89 19.65 7.25
C GLY A 155 -7.65 18.39 6.83
N ARG A 156 -6.94 17.26 6.62
CA ARG A 156 -7.49 15.97 6.17
C ARG A 156 -7.32 14.87 7.21
#